data_AF-A0A0M0JP85-F1
#
_entry.id   AF-A0A0M0JP85-F1
#
_cell.length_a   1.000
_cell.length_b   1.000
_cell.length_c   1.000
_cell.angle_alpha   90.00
_cell.angle_beta   90.00
_cell.angle_gamma   90.00
#
_symmetry.space_group_name_H-M   'P 1'
#
loop_
_entity.id
_entity.type
_entity.pdbx_description
1 polymer ?
#
loop_
_entity_poly.entity_id
_entity_poly.type
_entity_poly.pdbx_seq_one_letter_code
_entity_poly.pdbx_strand_id
1 'polypeptide(L)'
;MPSSSYRHNPKAAPARFGSAGRNKHRPLEKDEDVRGGRRLDEDGMVYDMGGGVCTYFQDRMRQYPFATGAAGLSLLRRLLVVNRRVFALSDARVLATDDPRRTAREGEYLYVEKPSQRSAPKGAGVGTWSDEEYAHPGLQALYLRLKSFQRFTESWALYERAAALGIFDPWVRPAGVHVSAEGATQGATAQGATAQGATAQGASAEGATDDKLAADGCTSAESVGARSASGERCGERPLERPKLCVASLGGGPGYELLALAWYLRELATKRGVRPPRLDLVSLDLQPSWDPFVRALPEPMGGESESEHAMEGADTTYRFAQWDIKAGVGACEAAGSAIDLCLISNVLVYCTDEPSAHVLTSLLQSGVRAILVNERNGEQRMVGMVQKRGVVVCKLLDQSSAAGRDDRQLLFLPEGTPAPPPVPRDLEHTFPNVPYEEAKKGS
;
A
#
# COMPACT_ATOMS: atom_id res chain seq x y z
N MET A 1 -11.57 -9.74 -46.27
CA MET A 1 -12.24 -9.24 -45.05
C MET A 1 -12.76 -7.84 -45.33
N PRO A 2 -14.07 -7.55 -45.18
CA PRO A 2 -14.59 -6.20 -45.42
C PRO A 2 -14.13 -5.25 -44.29
N SER A 3 -13.59 -4.08 -44.67
CA SER A 3 -13.09 -3.07 -43.74
C SER A 3 -14.24 -2.29 -43.10
N SER A 4 -14.55 -2.58 -41.84
CA SER A 4 -15.44 -1.74 -41.03
C SER A 4 -14.76 -0.41 -40.73
N SER A 5 -15.15 0.66 -41.43
CA SER A 5 -14.66 2.01 -41.20
C SER A 5 -15.36 2.61 -39.97
N TYR A 6 -14.75 2.43 -38.80
CA TYR A 6 -15.28 2.92 -37.54
C TYR A 6 -15.37 4.46 -37.52
N ARG A 7 -16.60 4.98 -37.41
CA ARG A 7 -16.86 6.41 -37.12
C ARG A 7 -16.92 6.61 -35.61
N HIS A 8 -15.90 7.26 -35.07
CA HIS A 8 -15.87 7.71 -33.68
C HIS A 8 -17.07 8.61 -33.37
N ASN A 9 -17.96 8.18 -32.47
CA ASN A 9 -19.10 8.96 -32.00
C ASN A 9 -18.84 9.43 -30.56
N PRO A 10 -18.46 10.70 -30.32
CA PRO A 10 -18.14 11.19 -28.98
C PRO A 10 -19.34 11.23 -28.03
N LYS A 11 -20.58 11.04 -28.53
CA LYS A 11 -21.79 10.91 -27.70
C LYS A 11 -22.08 9.48 -27.23
N ALA A 12 -21.31 8.49 -27.69
CA ALA A 12 -21.51 7.07 -27.34
C ALA A 12 -20.85 6.69 -26.00
N ALA A 13 -19.90 7.48 -25.50
CA ALA A 13 -19.21 7.25 -24.23
C ALA A 13 -20.23 7.15 -23.07
N PRO A 14 -20.41 5.96 -22.47
CA PRO A 14 -21.51 5.74 -21.55
C PRO A 14 -21.20 6.28 -20.16
N ALA A 15 -22.23 6.87 -19.56
CA ALA A 15 -22.20 7.39 -18.20
C ALA A 15 -22.10 6.26 -17.16
N ARG A 16 -20.91 5.68 -16.97
CA ARG A 16 -20.63 4.68 -15.91
C ARG A 16 -19.18 4.65 -15.40
N PHE A 17 -18.71 5.83 -14.98
CA PHE A 17 -18.17 6.00 -13.64
C PHE A 17 -18.95 7.15 -12.98
N GLY A 18 -20.08 6.81 -12.34
CA GLY A 18 -21.04 7.80 -11.81
C GLY A 18 -21.85 8.49 -12.91
N SER A 19 -23.15 8.19 -12.99
CA SER A 19 -24.07 8.94 -13.86
C SER A 19 -24.20 10.40 -13.40
N ALA A 20 -24.25 11.34 -14.35
CA ALA A 20 -24.35 12.76 -14.06
C ALA A 20 -25.62 13.11 -13.26
N GLY A 21 -25.43 13.34 -11.96
CA GLY A 21 -26.46 13.82 -11.04
C GLY A 21 -25.86 14.88 -10.12
N ARG A 22 -26.05 16.16 -10.49
CA ARG A 22 -25.80 17.36 -9.65
C ARG A 22 -24.46 17.37 -8.87
N ASN A 23 -23.34 17.04 -9.52
CA ASN A 23 -22.02 17.28 -8.92
C ASN A 23 -21.66 18.77 -9.05
N LYS A 24 -21.11 19.38 -8.00
CA LYS A 24 -20.62 20.78 -7.97
C LYS A 24 -19.43 20.98 -8.92
N HIS A 25 -18.74 19.89 -9.26
CA HIS A 25 -17.56 19.87 -10.11
C HIS A 25 -17.90 19.32 -11.50
N ARG A 26 -17.76 20.18 -12.52
CA ARG A 26 -17.71 19.75 -13.92
C ARG A 26 -16.34 19.14 -14.24
N PRO A 27 -16.24 18.22 -15.21
CA PRO A 27 -14.96 17.86 -15.82
C PRO A 27 -14.15 19.10 -16.23
N LEU A 28 -12.83 19.05 -16.06
CA LEU A 28 -11.93 20.03 -16.66
C LEU A 28 -11.81 19.73 -18.15
N GLU A 29 -11.99 20.76 -19.00
CA GLU A 29 -11.73 20.62 -20.43
C GLU A 29 -10.27 20.28 -20.68
N LYS A 30 -9.95 19.72 -21.86
CA LYS A 30 -8.62 19.16 -22.17
C LYS A 30 -7.45 20.08 -21.74
N ASP A 31 -7.55 21.36 -22.10
CA ASP A 31 -6.50 22.36 -21.89
C ASP A 31 -6.80 23.29 -20.69
N GLU A 32 -7.77 22.94 -19.84
CA GLU A 32 -8.13 23.67 -18.62
C GLU A 32 -7.26 23.25 -17.42
N ASP A 33 -6.84 24.23 -16.61
CA ASP A 33 -6.02 24.07 -15.42
C ASP A 33 -6.80 24.37 -14.12
N VAL A 34 -6.34 23.79 -13.01
CA VAL A 34 -6.83 24.18 -11.67
C VAL A 34 -6.40 25.61 -11.36
N ARG A 35 -7.38 26.52 -11.28
CA ARG A 35 -7.14 27.95 -11.03
C ARG A 35 -6.28 28.18 -9.78
N GLY A 36 -5.15 28.85 -9.96
CA GLY A 36 -4.20 29.19 -8.89
C GLY A 36 -3.19 28.07 -8.58
N GLY A 37 -3.33 26.88 -9.18
CA GLY A 37 -2.36 25.80 -9.08
C GLY A 37 -1.32 25.84 -10.19
N ARG A 38 -0.08 25.46 -9.87
CA ARG A 38 0.95 25.14 -10.86
C ARG A 38 0.90 23.65 -11.19
N ARG A 39 0.50 23.32 -12.42
CA ARG A 39 0.54 21.94 -12.96
C ARG A 39 1.96 21.36 -12.86
N LEU A 40 2.10 20.10 -12.43
CA LEU A 40 3.40 19.43 -12.23
C LEU A 40 3.70 18.31 -13.25
N ASP A 41 2.69 17.89 -14.00
CA ASP A 41 2.73 16.79 -14.97
C ASP A 41 2.01 17.17 -16.28
N GLU A 42 2.19 16.38 -17.33
CA GLU A 42 1.65 16.67 -18.66
C GLU A 42 0.13 16.49 -18.74
N ASP A 43 -0.38 15.42 -18.10
CA ASP A 43 -1.81 15.07 -18.09
C ASP A 43 -2.65 16.02 -17.21
N GLY A 44 -1.98 16.81 -16.37
CA GLY A 44 -2.62 17.72 -15.41
C GLY A 44 -3.34 16.95 -14.30
N MET A 45 -2.69 15.93 -13.76
CA MET A 45 -3.17 15.10 -12.66
C MET A 45 -2.70 15.60 -11.29
N VAL A 46 -1.68 16.46 -11.21
CA VAL A 46 -1.12 17.00 -9.96
C VAL A 46 -0.80 18.50 -10.08
N TYR A 47 -1.22 19.28 -9.08
CA TYR A 47 -1.02 20.72 -8.98
C TYR A 47 -0.44 21.12 -7.62
N ASP A 48 0.62 21.91 -7.64
CA ASP A 48 1.13 22.63 -6.47
C ASP A 48 0.31 23.92 -6.30
N MET A 49 -0.45 24.01 -5.20
CA MET A 49 -1.31 25.16 -4.89
C MET A 49 -0.59 26.23 -4.05
N GLY A 50 0.71 26.06 -3.79
CA GLY A 50 1.47 26.89 -2.86
C GLY A 50 1.24 26.52 -1.39
N GLY A 51 2.08 27.03 -0.50
CA GLY A 51 1.96 26.80 0.96
C GLY A 51 2.06 25.33 1.41
N GLY A 52 2.55 24.44 0.55
CA GLY A 52 2.55 22.99 0.81
C GLY A 52 1.22 22.29 0.51
N VAL A 53 0.22 22.99 -0.04
CA VAL A 53 -1.06 22.40 -0.46
C VAL A 53 -0.95 21.85 -1.88
N CYS A 54 -1.55 20.68 -2.11
CA CYS A 54 -1.59 20.01 -3.41
C CYS A 54 -3.02 19.64 -3.78
N THR A 55 -3.39 19.85 -5.04
CA THR A 55 -4.60 19.29 -5.64
C THR A 55 -4.20 18.22 -6.65
N TYR A 56 -4.84 17.05 -6.60
CA TYR A 56 -4.56 15.96 -7.54
C TYR A 56 -5.84 15.23 -7.97
N PHE A 57 -5.72 14.42 -9.02
CA PHE A 57 -6.82 13.67 -9.62
C PHE A 57 -6.50 12.18 -9.69
N GLN A 58 -7.54 11.36 -9.75
CA GLN A 58 -7.46 9.90 -9.94
C GLN A 58 -8.40 9.42 -11.06
N ASP A 59 -9.09 10.34 -11.74
CA ASP A 59 -10.11 10.04 -12.74
C ASP A 59 -9.78 10.71 -14.09
N ARG A 60 -10.17 10.04 -15.18
CA ARG A 60 -9.85 10.47 -16.56
C ARG A 60 -10.39 11.85 -16.91
N MET A 61 -11.51 12.26 -16.31
CA MET A 61 -12.19 13.51 -16.64
C MET A 61 -11.70 14.67 -15.75
N ARG A 62 -10.76 14.40 -14.83
CA ARG A 62 -10.33 15.33 -13.78
C ARG A 62 -11.53 15.98 -13.08
N GLN A 63 -12.57 15.19 -12.85
CA GLN A 63 -13.85 15.65 -12.30
C GLN A 63 -13.82 15.71 -10.77
N TYR A 64 -13.02 14.85 -10.14
CA TYR A 64 -13.00 14.67 -8.68
C TYR A 64 -11.62 15.11 -8.14
N PRO A 65 -11.45 16.41 -7.79
CA PRO A 65 -10.22 16.88 -7.19
C PRO A 65 -10.08 16.34 -5.75
N PHE A 66 -8.88 15.88 -5.44
CA PHE A 66 -8.44 15.49 -4.10
C PHE A 66 -7.44 16.52 -3.59
N ALA A 67 -7.40 16.73 -2.27
CA ALA A 67 -6.43 17.59 -1.61
C ALA A 67 -5.46 16.78 -0.75
N THR A 68 -4.20 17.21 -0.68
CA THR A 68 -3.21 16.70 0.29
C THR A 68 -2.23 17.82 0.68
N GLY A 69 -1.54 17.64 1.82
CA GLY A 69 -0.52 18.55 2.32
C GLY A 69 0.89 18.25 1.78
N ALA A 70 1.90 18.81 2.45
CA ALA A 70 3.27 18.81 1.97
C ALA A 70 3.89 17.39 1.83
N ALA A 71 3.53 16.46 2.72
CA ALA A 71 3.95 15.07 2.64
C ALA A 71 3.44 14.39 1.37
N GLY A 72 2.13 14.48 1.10
CA GLY A 72 1.53 13.91 -0.11
C GLY A 72 2.01 14.59 -1.39
N LEU A 73 2.24 15.91 -1.37
CA LEU A 73 2.88 16.62 -2.49
C LEU A 73 4.29 16.08 -2.78
N SER A 74 5.08 15.78 -1.74
CA SER A 74 6.42 15.19 -1.88
C SER A 74 6.35 13.79 -2.50
N LEU A 75 5.46 12.93 -2.02
CA LEU A 75 5.23 11.60 -2.56
C LEU A 75 4.71 11.63 -4.00
N LEU A 76 3.78 12.52 -4.32
CA LEU A 76 3.29 12.70 -5.69
C LEU A 76 4.40 13.19 -6.63
N ARG A 77 5.27 14.11 -6.20
CA ARG A 77 6.45 14.51 -6.98
C ARG A 77 7.40 13.34 -7.28
N ARG A 78 7.66 12.48 -6.29
CA ARG A 78 8.44 11.24 -6.49
C ARG A 78 7.73 10.29 -7.46
N LEU A 79 6.41 10.12 -7.32
CA LEU A 79 5.60 9.30 -8.23
C LEU A 79 5.66 9.83 -9.66
N LEU A 80 5.66 11.15 -9.88
CA LEU A 80 5.84 11.74 -11.21
C LEU A 80 7.20 11.38 -11.84
N VAL A 81 8.27 11.30 -11.06
CA VAL A 81 9.59 10.86 -11.56
C VAL A 81 9.58 9.38 -11.98
N VAL A 82 8.91 8.52 -11.21
CA VAL A 82 8.70 7.10 -11.60
C VAL A 82 7.84 7.02 -12.86
N ASN A 83 6.68 7.69 -12.85
CA ASN A 83 5.71 7.70 -13.93
C ASN A 83 6.31 8.15 -15.26
N ARG A 84 7.19 9.19 -15.30
CA ARG A 84 7.87 9.60 -16.54
C ARG A 84 8.58 8.44 -17.25
N ARG A 85 9.24 7.56 -16.49
CA ARG A 85 9.94 6.39 -17.06
C ARG A 85 8.96 5.29 -17.49
N VAL A 86 7.97 5.00 -16.65
CA VAL A 86 6.94 3.99 -16.95
C VAL A 86 6.08 4.38 -18.16
N PHE A 87 5.73 5.67 -18.28
CA PHE A 87 4.96 6.21 -19.40
C PHE A 87 5.82 6.28 -20.67
N ALA A 88 7.10 6.64 -20.58
CA ALA A 88 8.00 6.56 -21.74
C ALA A 88 8.08 5.13 -22.32
N LEU A 89 8.06 4.09 -21.46
CA LEU A 89 8.00 2.69 -21.92
C LEU A 89 6.64 2.35 -22.59
N SER A 90 5.52 2.86 -22.09
CA SER A 90 4.21 2.60 -22.72
C SER A 90 4.05 3.36 -24.02
N ASP A 91 4.53 4.60 -24.05
CA ASP A 91 4.46 5.48 -25.20
C ASP A 91 5.38 4.96 -26.31
N ALA A 92 6.58 4.44 -25.98
CA ALA A 92 7.42 3.71 -26.93
C ALA A 92 6.71 2.50 -27.55
N ARG A 93 5.95 1.72 -26.75
CA ARG A 93 5.14 0.59 -27.26
C ARG A 93 3.96 1.02 -28.13
N VAL A 94 3.40 2.21 -27.92
CA VAL A 94 2.37 2.79 -28.81
C VAL A 94 2.99 3.36 -30.08
N LEU A 95 4.15 4.02 -29.99
CA LEU A 95 4.89 4.59 -31.12
C LEU A 95 5.50 3.52 -32.05
N ALA A 96 5.69 2.30 -31.56
CA ALA A 96 6.18 1.15 -32.32
C ALA A 96 5.09 0.42 -33.15
N THR A 97 3.82 0.87 -33.14
CA THR A 97 2.76 0.29 -33.99
C THR A 97 2.66 0.99 -35.35
N ASP A 98 2.01 0.34 -36.32
CA ASP A 98 1.85 0.86 -37.69
C ASP A 98 1.06 2.19 -37.75
N ASP A 99 0.14 2.43 -36.81
CA ASP A 99 -0.59 3.68 -36.64
C ASP A 99 -0.74 4.01 -35.15
N PRO A 100 0.24 4.72 -34.55
CA PRO A 100 0.22 5.06 -33.12
C PRO A 100 -0.99 5.91 -32.71
N ARG A 101 -1.52 6.74 -33.62
CA ARG A 101 -2.70 7.58 -33.36
C ARG A 101 -3.97 6.76 -33.28
N ARG A 102 -4.10 5.75 -34.14
CA ARG A 102 -5.19 4.78 -34.09
C ARG A 102 -5.06 3.88 -32.86
N THR A 103 -3.88 3.33 -32.58
CA THR A 103 -3.63 2.51 -31.38
C THR A 103 -3.99 3.27 -30.09
N ALA A 104 -3.64 4.55 -29.95
CA ALA A 104 -4.03 5.35 -28.80
C ALA A 104 -5.57 5.47 -28.66
N ARG A 105 -6.29 5.74 -29.76
CA ARG A 105 -7.77 5.86 -29.79
C ARG A 105 -8.47 4.53 -29.53
N GLU A 106 -7.96 3.43 -30.06
CA GLU A 106 -8.49 2.09 -29.80
C GLU A 106 -8.27 1.71 -28.33
N GLY A 107 -7.13 2.09 -27.75
CA GLY A 107 -6.88 1.97 -26.31
C GLY A 107 -7.87 2.72 -25.42
N GLU A 108 -8.16 3.97 -25.77
CA GLU A 108 -9.19 4.77 -25.09
C GLU A 108 -10.58 4.13 -25.22
N TYR A 109 -10.95 3.68 -26.42
CA TYR A 109 -12.20 2.98 -26.69
C TYR A 109 -12.34 1.71 -25.84
N LEU A 110 -11.30 0.86 -25.80
CA LEU A 110 -11.31 -0.36 -24.98
C LEU A 110 -11.48 -0.02 -23.50
N TYR A 111 -10.77 0.97 -22.99
CA TYR A 111 -10.84 1.37 -21.57
C TYR A 111 -12.23 1.91 -21.17
N VAL A 112 -12.86 2.69 -22.04
CA VAL A 112 -14.17 3.32 -21.81
C VAL A 112 -15.32 2.33 -22.04
N GLU A 113 -15.32 1.64 -23.18
CA GLU A 113 -16.43 0.78 -23.55
C GLU A 113 -16.39 -0.57 -22.84
N LYS A 114 -15.21 -1.14 -22.61
CA LYS A 114 -15.03 -2.45 -21.96
C LYS A 114 -15.82 -3.55 -22.68
N PRO A 115 -15.57 -3.76 -24.00
CA PRO A 115 -16.46 -4.53 -24.86
C PRO A 115 -16.61 -5.99 -24.41
N SER A 116 -15.54 -6.65 -23.94
CA SER A 116 -15.61 -7.98 -23.33
C SER A 116 -16.57 -8.03 -22.12
N GLN A 117 -16.50 -7.05 -21.20
CA GLN A 117 -17.40 -6.97 -20.04
C GLN A 117 -18.88 -6.85 -20.43
N ARG A 118 -19.20 -6.19 -21.56
CA ARG A 118 -20.59 -6.01 -22.03
C ARG A 118 -21.16 -7.20 -22.76
N SER A 119 -20.30 -7.86 -23.54
CA SER A 119 -20.67 -9.03 -24.33
C SER A 119 -20.79 -10.28 -23.46
N ALA A 120 -20.15 -10.28 -22.29
CA ALA A 120 -20.25 -11.36 -21.31
C ALA A 120 -21.69 -11.54 -20.79
N PRO A 121 -22.20 -12.79 -20.72
CA PRO A 121 -23.44 -13.08 -20.00
C PRO A 121 -23.36 -12.63 -18.54
N LYS A 122 -24.45 -12.08 -18.00
CA LYS A 122 -24.50 -11.66 -16.59
C LYS A 122 -24.19 -12.85 -15.67
N GLY A 123 -23.12 -12.74 -14.89
CA GLY A 123 -22.67 -13.80 -13.97
C GLY A 123 -21.61 -14.75 -14.55
N ALA A 124 -21.16 -14.57 -15.80
CA ALA A 124 -20.13 -15.43 -16.41
C ALA A 124 -18.70 -15.23 -15.84
N GLY A 125 -18.50 -14.38 -14.83
CA GLY A 125 -17.19 -14.18 -14.18
C GLY A 125 -16.10 -13.59 -15.08
N VAL A 126 -16.47 -12.97 -16.20
CA VAL A 126 -15.53 -12.36 -17.16
C VAL A 126 -14.97 -11.05 -16.58
N GLY A 127 -13.66 -10.84 -16.77
CA GLY A 127 -12.97 -9.60 -16.40
C GLY A 127 -13.50 -8.37 -17.14
N THR A 128 -12.95 -7.20 -16.83
CA THR A 128 -13.32 -5.97 -17.57
C THR A 128 -12.88 -6.00 -19.03
N TRP A 129 -11.76 -6.67 -19.30
CA TRP A 129 -11.13 -6.82 -20.61
C TRP A 129 -10.73 -8.29 -20.80
N SER A 130 -10.67 -8.76 -22.04
CA SER A 130 -9.98 -10.02 -22.36
C SER A 130 -8.46 -9.85 -22.23
N ASP A 131 -7.70 -10.94 -22.21
CA ASP A 131 -6.23 -10.87 -22.15
C ASP A 131 -5.64 -10.11 -23.35
N GLU A 132 -6.23 -10.28 -24.54
CA GLU A 132 -5.88 -9.53 -25.76
C GLU A 132 -6.18 -8.02 -25.63
N GLU A 133 -7.35 -7.67 -25.10
CA GLU A 133 -7.71 -6.26 -24.84
C GLU A 133 -6.78 -5.65 -23.77
N TYR A 134 -6.44 -6.41 -22.73
CA TYR A 134 -5.57 -5.98 -21.64
C TYR A 134 -4.08 -5.91 -22.06
N ALA A 135 -3.70 -6.62 -23.14
CA ALA A 135 -2.41 -6.50 -23.81
C ALA A 135 -2.24 -5.23 -24.66
N HIS A 136 -3.36 -4.60 -25.07
CA HIS A 136 -3.35 -3.60 -26.11
C HIS A 136 -2.52 -2.36 -25.71
N PRO A 137 -1.48 -1.95 -26.48
CA PRO A 137 -0.55 -0.90 -26.05
C PRO A 137 -1.22 0.42 -25.67
N GLY A 138 -2.22 0.85 -26.45
CA GLY A 138 -2.96 2.08 -26.15
C GLY A 138 -3.82 1.98 -24.89
N LEU A 139 -4.34 0.78 -24.56
CA LEU A 139 -5.09 0.58 -23.32
C LEU A 139 -4.12 0.64 -22.14
N GLN A 140 -2.96 0.00 -22.25
CA GLN A 140 -1.95 0.01 -21.19
C GLN A 140 -1.42 1.41 -20.93
N ALA A 141 -1.14 2.21 -21.96
CA ALA A 141 -0.72 3.61 -21.81
C ALA A 141 -1.76 4.45 -21.03
N LEU A 142 -3.05 4.35 -21.39
CA LEU A 142 -4.12 5.05 -20.65
C LEU A 142 -4.31 4.49 -19.23
N TYR A 143 -4.23 3.16 -19.06
CA TYR A 143 -4.36 2.51 -17.76
C TYR A 143 -3.26 2.99 -16.80
N LEU A 144 -2.00 3.05 -17.25
CA LEU A 144 -0.87 3.52 -16.44
C LEU A 144 -1.04 4.98 -15.99
N ARG A 145 -1.44 5.88 -16.91
CA ARG A 145 -1.66 7.30 -16.61
C ARG A 145 -2.76 7.52 -15.56
N LEU A 146 -3.83 6.71 -15.57
CA LEU A 146 -4.92 6.84 -14.60
C LEU A 146 -4.69 6.05 -13.30
N LYS A 147 -4.19 4.82 -13.41
CA LYS A 147 -4.13 3.86 -12.29
C LYS A 147 -2.87 3.99 -11.45
N SER A 148 -1.83 4.66 -11.93
CA SER A 148 -0.66 5.03 -11.12
C SER A 148 -1.08 5.84 -9.89
N PHE A 149 -1.67 7.02 -10.10
CA PHE A 149 -2.17 7.87 -9.01
C PHE A 149 -3.22 7.16 -8.16
N GLN A 150 -4.18 6.47 -8.78
CA GLN A 150 -5.23 5.77 -8.06
C GLN A 150 -4.67 4.69 -7.13
N ARG A 151 -4.00 3.67 -7.67
CA ARG A 151 -3.51 2.52 -6.89
C ARG A 151 -2.50 2.98 -5.85
N PHE A 152 -1.57 3.88 -6.20
CA PHE A 152 -0.57 4.38 -5.26
C PHE A 152 -1.21 5.08 -4.04
N THR A 153 -2.10 6.06 -4.27
CA THR A 153 -2.65 6.88 -3.16
C THR A 153 -3.70 6.16 -2.34
N GLU A 154 -4.54 5.31 -2.95
CA GLU A 154 -5.49 4.47 -2.21
C GLU A 154 -4.77 3.40 -1.36
N SER A 155 -3.76 2.73 -1.91
CA SER A 155 -2.97 1.74 -1.18
C SER A 155 -2.12 2.37 -0.07
N TRP A 156 -1.57 3.58 -0.26
CA TRP A 156 -0.89 4.30 0.81
C TRP A 156 -1.80 4.50 2.04
N ALA A 157 -3.03 4.98 1.82
CA ALA A 157 -3.99 5.18 2.91
C ALA A 157 -4.43 3.85 3.57
N LEU A 158 -4.46 2.74 2.81
CA LEU A 158 -4.63 1.39 3.36
C LEU A 158 -3.46 1.01 4.29
N TYR A 159 -2.22 1.31 3.91
CA TYR A 159 -1.03 0.99 4.71
C TYR A 159 -0.93 1.82 5.98
N GLU A 160 -1.33 3.09 5.97
CA GLU A 160 -1.48 3.89 7.20
C GLU A 160 -2.39 3.21 8.22
N ARG A 161 -3.54 2.69 7.77
CA ARG A 161 -4.52 2.00 8.63
C ARG A 161 -4.01 0.63 9.08
N ALA A 162 -3.38 -0.14 8.20
CA ALA A 162 -2.77 -1.43 8.54
C ALA A 162 -1.61 -1.28 9.55
N ALA A 163 -0.82 -0.21 9.44
CA ALA A 163 0.26 0.09 10.38
C ALA A 163 -0.25 0.50 11.77
N ALA A 164 -1.36 1.25 11.84
CA ALA A 164 -2.02 1.58 13.10
C ALA A 164 -2.53 0.33 13.85
N LEU A 165 -2.79 -0.76 13.13
CA LEU A 165 -3.12 -2.08 13.69
C LEU A 165 -1.90 -3.01 13.87
N GLY A 166 -0.68 -2.49 13.71
CA GLY A 166 0.56 -3.23 13.94
C GLY A 166 0.90 -4.28 12.87
N ILE A 167 0.24 -4.28 11.70
CA ILE A 167 0.44 -5.34 10.69
C ILE A 167 1.89 -5.45 10.21
N PHE A 168 2.61 -4.33 10.10
CA PHE A 168 4.01 -4.32 9.64
C PHE A 168 5.05 -4.50 10.76
N ASP A 169 4.62 -4.56 12.02
CA ASP A 169 5.50 -4.63 13.18
C ASP A 169 6.57 -5.74 13.16
N PRO A 170 6.33 -6.95 12.61
CA PRO A 170 7.37 -7.98 12.50
C PRO A 170 8.61 -7.55 11.68
N TRP A 171 8.49 -6.51 10.84
CA TRP A 171 9.55 -6.05 9.94
C TRP A 171 10.05 -4.63 10.24
N VAL A 172 9.35 -3.87 11.09
CA VAL A 172 9.69 -2.48 11.46
C VAL A 172 9.54 -2.22 12.97
N ARG A 173 10.02 -3.14 13.82
CA ARG A 173 10.21 -2.92 15.27
C ARG A 173 11.71 -2.84 15.62
N PRO A 174 12.10 -2.04 16.64
CA PRO A 174 13.46 -2.07 17.17
C PRO A 174 13.80 -3.46 17.73
N ALA A 175 14.99 -3.97 17.42
CA ALA A 175 15.50 -5.17 18.06
C ALA A 175 15.65 -4.92 19.57
N GLY A 176 15.07 -5.81 20.39
CA GLY A 176 15.14 -5.73 21.86
C GLY A 176 13.80 -5.48 22.57
N VAL A 177 12.75 -5.03 21.88
CA VAL A 177 11.41 -4.89 22.50
C VAL A 177 10.64 -6.21 22.43
N HIS A 178 10.97 -7.14 23.31
CA HIS A 178 10.14 -8.32 23.57
C HIS A 178 8.86 -7.90 24.31
N VAL A 179 7.75 -7.78 23.58
CA VAL A 179 6.41 -7.78 24.19
C VAL A 179 6.01 -9.23 24.45
N SER A 180 6.18 -9.68 25.70
CA SER A 180 5.56 -10.92 26.18
C SER A 180 4.05 -10.83 25.99
N ALA A 181 3.41 -11.93 25.56
CA ALA A 181 1.99 -11.95 25.15
C ALA A 181 0.96 -11.72 26.28
N GLU A 182 1.41 -11.32 27.48
CA GLU A 182 0.60 -11.14 28.70
C GLU A 182 0.63 -9.68 29.21
N GLY A 183 1.34 -8.76 28.54
CA GLY A 183 1.58 -7.39 29.02
C GLY A 183 0.65 -6.28 28.49
N ALA A 184 -0.39 -6.61 27.71
CA ALA A 184 -1.20 -5.62 26.97
C ALA A 184 -2.27 -4.87 27.80
N THR A 185 -2.02 -4.64 29.10
CA THR A 185 -2.96 -3.97 30.03
C THR A 185 -2.26 -3.15 31.12
N GLN A 186 -1.50 -2.12 30.74
CA GLN A 186 -1.35 -0.91 31.58
C GLN A 186 -0.93 0.31 30.73
N GLY A 187 -1.49 1.48 31.07
CA GLY A 187 -1.57 2.61 30.16
C GLY A 187 -0.31 3.47 30.06
N ALA A 188 -0.03 3.97 28.86
CA ALA A 188 0.89 5.09 28.66
C ALA A 188 0.21 6.41 29.06
N THR A 189 0.24 6.75 30.35
CA THR A 189 -0.04 8.11 30.81
C THR A 189 1.13 9.02 30.46
N ALA A 190 0.96 9.83 29.41
CA ALA A 190 1.88 10.91 29.12
C ALA A 190 1.70 12.05 30.14
N GLN A 191 2.69 12.23 31.03
CA GLN A 191 2.87 13.47 31.78
C GLN A 191 4.32 13.94 31.67
N GLY A 192 4.52 14.97 30.84
CA GLY A 192 5.78 15.71 30.81
C GLY A 192 5.91 16.56 32.06
N ALA A 193 7.05 16.47 32.74
CA ALA A 193 7.33 17.27 33.92
C ALA A 193 7.67 18.73 33.56
N THR A 194 7.12 19.67 34.30
CA THR A 194 7.73 20.98 34.55
C THR A 194 7.78 21.20 36.07
N ALA A 195 8.94 21.65 36.56
CA ALA A 195 9.21 21.76 37.99
C ALA A 195 9.13 23.21 38.47
N GLN A 196 8.62 23.42 39.70
CA GLN A 196 9.02 24.45 40.68
C GLN A 196 8.06 24.43 41.89
N GLY A 197 8.56 24.46 43.13
CA GLY A 197 7.71 24.59 44.33
C GLY A 197 8.32 24.00 45.61
N ALA A 198 8.85 24.86 46.47
CA ALA A 198 9.66 24.57 47.66
C ALA A 198 8.94 23.95 48.91
N THR A 199 9.77 23.57 49.90
CA THR A 199 9.53 23.47 51.37
C THR A 199 8.55 22.41 51.92
N ALA A 200 8.73 21.72 53.07
CA ALA A 200 9.76 21.50 54.10
C ALA A 200 9.13 20.61 55.21
N GLN A 201 9.93 20.13 56.19
CA GLN A 201 9.53 19.43 57.45
C GLN A 201 8.94 18.02 57.26
N GLY A 202 9.53 16.92 57.78
CA GLY A 202 9.64 16.51 59.20
C GLY A 202 8.89 15.15 59.33
N ALA A 203 9.21 14.17 60.19
CA ALA A 203 10.16 14.07 61.30
C ALA A 203 10.67 12.60 61.47
N SER A 204 11.38 12.33 62.57
CA SER A 204 12.20 11.15 62.90
C SER A 204 11.50 10.05 63.72
N ALA A 205 12.04 8.81 63.66
CA ALA A 205 12.10 7.72 64.68
C ALA A 205 12.09 6.34 63.97
N GLU A 206 12.61 5.21 64.45
CA GLU A 206 13.69 4.74 65.34
C GLU A 206 13.41 3.23 65.60
N GLY A 207 14.42 2.41 65.93
CA GLY A 207 14.30 0.95 66.22
C GLY A 207 14.84 0.06 65.09
N ALA A 208 16.02 -0.57 65.17
CA ALA A 208 16.51 -1.59 66.14
C ALA A 208 15.60 -2.85 66.18
N THR A 209 16.08 -4.08 66.02
CA THR A 209 17.24 -4.71 66.71
C THR A 209 18.02 -5.77 65.88
N ASP A 210 19.16 -6.20 66.46
CA ASP A 210 20.06 -7.33 66.09
C ASP A 210 19.35 -8.73 66.02
N ASP A 211 19.99 -9.89 65.70
CA ASP A 211 21.40 -10.26 65.82
C ASP A 211 21.90 -11.45 64.93
N LYS A 212 23.23 -11.52 64.80
CA LYS A 212 24.19 -12.57 64.33
C LYS A 212 23.73 -13.97 63.89
N LEU A 213 24.49 -14.53 62.92
CA LEU A 213 25.39 -15.68 63.15
C LEU A 213 26.56 -15.73 62.12
N ALA A 214 27.74 -16.15 62.57
CA ALA A 214 28.95 -16.41 61.76
C ALA A 214 29.00 -17.90 61.31
N ALA A 215 29.96 -18.48 60.59
CA ALA A 215 31.28 -18.12 60.03
C ALA A 215 31.52 -19.06 58.79
N ASP A 216 32.65 -19.21 58.10
CA ASP A 216 34.04 -18.67 58.13
C ASP A 216 34.67 -18.90 56.72
N GLY A 217 35.99 -18.73 56.54
CA GLY A 217 36.76 -19.44 55.50
C GLY A 217 37.49 -18.58 54.47
N CYS A 218 38.63 -17.99 54.86
CA CYS A 218 39.56 -17.32 53.94
C CYS A 218 40.84 -18.14 53.74
N THR A 219 41.26 -18.36 52.49
CA THR A 219 42.64 -18.70 52.14
C THR A 219 43.13 -17.84 50.97
N SER A 220 44.41 -17.48 51.04
CA SER A 220 45.07 -16.41 50.29
C SER A 220 45.61 -16.84 48.93
N ALA A 221 45.61 -15.92 47.95
CA ALA A 221 46.51 -15.96 46.80
C ALA A 221 46.97 -14.55 46.38
N GLU A 222 48.24 -14.48 46.02
CA GLU A 222 49.09 -13.29 45.88
C GLU A 222 48.74 -12.36 44.71
N SER A 223 49.13 -11.09 44.84
CA SER A 223 49.22 -10.14 43.73
C SER A 223 50.58 -10.22 43.02
N VAL A 224 50.57 -10.19 41.69
CA VAL A 224 51.40 -9.34 40.78
C VAL A 224 51.42 -9.98 39.39
N GLY A 225 51.01 -9.23 38.36
CA GLY A 225 51.00 -9.75 37.00
C GLY A 225 50.25 -8.88 36.00
N ALA A 226 50.67 -7.61 35.83
CA ALA A 226 50.06 -6.72 34.86
C ALA A 226 50.16 -7.29 33.43
N ARG A 227 49.02 -7.55 32.79
CA ARG A 227 48.92 -7.71 31.34
C ARG A 227 47.83 -6.80 30.80
N SER A 228 48.18 -6.09 29.74
CA SER A 228 47.41 -4.99 29.19
C SER A 228 46.04 -5.44 28.69
N ALA A 229 45.02 -4.61 28.91
CA ALA A 229 43.71 -4.80 28.33
C ALA A 229 43.75 -4.52 26.82
N SER A 230 43.74 -5.57 26.00
CA SER A 230 43.16 -5.50 24.66
C SER A 230 41.67 -5.80 24.79
N GLY A 231 40.87 -4.76 24.97
CA GLY A 231 39.41 -4.89 25.03
C GLY A 231 38.85 -5.33 23.69
N GLU A 232 38.74 -6.65 23.48
CA GLU A 232 37.93 -7.22 22.41
C GLU A 232 36.48 -6.79 22.66
N ARG A 233 36.04 -5.76 21.91
CA ARG A 233 34.60 -5.51 21.77
C ARG A 233 34.02 -6.78 21.18
N CYS A 234 33.21 -7.49 21.95
CA CYS A 234 32.39 -8.58 21.43
C CYS A 234 31.57 -7.98 20.29
N GLY A 235 31.95 -8.29 19.05
CA GLY A 235 31.39 -7.65 17.88
C GLY A 235 29.95 -8.09 17.72
N GLU A 236 29.02 -7.22 18.11
CA GLU A 236 27.61 -7.36 17.74
C GLU A 236 27.56 -7.41 16.20
N ARG A 237 27.44 -8.63 15.66
CA ARG A 237 27.15 -8.81 14.24
C ARG A 237 25.86 -8.06 13.96
N PRO A 238 25.83 -7.11 13.00
CA PRO A 238 24.62 -6.38 12.69
C PRO A 238 23.49 -7.38 12.42
N LEU A 239 22.44 -7.32 13.23
CA LEU A 239 21.28 -8.21 13.07
C LEU A 239 20.78 -8.08 11.64
N GLU A 240 20.66 -9.22 10.95
CA GLU A 240 20.28 -9.22 9.54
C GLU A 240 18.89 -8.58 9.40
N ARG A 241 18.76 -7.64 8.45
CA ARG A 241 17.49 -6.96 8.21
C ARG A 241 16.42 -7.99 7.81
N PRO A 242 15.24 -7.99 8.44
CA PRO A 242 14.22 -8.98 8.13
C PRO A 242 13.78 -8.85 6.67
N LYS A 243 13.61 -9.99 6.00
CA LYS A 243 13.01 -10.04 4.66
C LYS A 243 11.50 -10.06 4.77
N LEU A 244 10.82 -9.31 3.90
CA LEU A 244 9.39 -9.33 3.69
C LEU A 244 9.10 -9.69 2.22
N CYS A 245 8.42 -10.81 2.00
CA CYS A 245 7.97 -11.25 0.68
C CYS A 245 6.50 -10.86 0.47
N VAL A 246 6.19 -10.10 -0.59
CA VAL A 246 4.84 -9.57 -0.85
C VAL A 246 4.40 -9.90 -2.27
N ALA A 247 3.20 -10.47 -2.39
CA ALA A 247 2.55 -10.70 -3.68
C ALA A 247 1.35 -9.75 -3.87
N SER A 248 1.27 -9.05 -5.01
CA SER A 248 0.05 -8.37 -5.43
C SER A 248 -0.75 -9.25 -6.38
N LEU A 249 -1.96 -9.64 -5.98
CA LEU A 249 -2.85 -10.53 -6.74
C LEU A 249 -3.72 -9.69 -7.68
N GLY A 250 -3.58 -9.89 -9.00
CA GLY A 250 -4.10 -8.96 -10.01
C GLY A 250 -3.37 -7.61 -10.00
N GLY A 251 -2.06 -7.65 -9.75
CA GLY A 251 -1.24 -6.47 -9.53
C GLY A 251 -1.04 -5.60 -10.77
N GLY A 252 -1.16 -6.17 -11.98
CA GLY A 252 -0.84 -5.51 -13.24
C GLY A 252 0.50 -4.77 -13.15
N PRO A 253 0.54 -3.44 -13.30
CA PRO A 253 1.77 -2.64 -13.23
C PRO A 253 2.36 -2.46 -11.82
N GLY A 254 1.70 -2.90 -10.74
CA GLY A 254 2.29 -3.01 -9.40
C GLY A 254 2.45 -1.72 -8.59
N TYR A 255 1.69 -0.65 -8.88
CA TYR A 255 1.82 0.63 -8.15
C TYR A 255 1.52 0.54 -6.64
N GLU A 256 0.71 -0.42 -6.21
CA GLU A 256 0.51 -0.74 -4.79
C GLU A 256 1.78 -1.30 -4.12
N LEU A 257 2.60 -2.08 -4.85
CA LEU A 257 3.90 -2.56 -4.35
C LEU A 257 4.89 -1.39 -4.19
N LEU A 258 4.88 -0.42 -5.12
CA LEU A 258 5.67 0.81 -5.00
C LEU A 258 5.24 1.63 -3.77
N ALA A 259 3.94 1.80 -3.56
CA ALA A 259 3.40 2.48 -2.39
C ALA A 259 3.82 1.79 -1.09
N LEU A 260 3.76 0.45 -1.03
CA LEU A 260 4.19 -0.32 0.14
C LEU A 260 5.69 -0.14 0.42
N ALA A 261 6.54 -0.21 -0.62
CA ALA A 261 7.98 -0.06 -0.48
C ALA A 261 8.37 1.32 0.07
N TRP A 262 7.71 2.39 -0.39
CA TRP A 262 7.95 3.73 0.13
C TRP A 262 7.37 3.91 1.53
N TYR A 263 6.17 3.39 1.78
CA TYR A 263 5.52 3.47 3.09
C TYR A 263 6.32 2.76 4.18
N LEU A 264 6.86 1.56 3.90
CA LEU A 264 7.70 0.83 4.87
C LEU A 264 9.03 1.53 5.15
N ARG A 265 9.62 2.22 4.16
CA ARG A 265 10.80 3.07 4.37
C ARG A 265 10.45 4.25 5.28
N GLU A 266 9.36 4.96 5.01
CA GLU A 266 8.91 6.08 5.85
C GLU A 266 8.55 5.64 7.28
N LEU A 267 7.85 4.51 7.43
CA LEU A 267 7.49 3.94 8.73
C LEU A 267 8.73 3.50 9.53
N ALA A 268 9.72 2.89 8.86
CA ALA A 268 11.00 2.55 9.48
C ALA A 268 11.76 3.79 9.96
N THR A 269 11.85 4.83 9.11
CA THR A 269 12.44 6.13 9.48
C THR A 269 11.72 6.77 10.67
N LYS A 270 10.38 6.83 10.66
CA LYS A 270 9.56 7.34 11.78
C LYS A 270 9.77 6.57 13.08
N ARG A 271 10.14 5.29 13.01
CA ARG A 271 10.41 4.40 14.15
C ARG A 271 11.90 4.31 14.53
N GLY A 272 12.80 5.02 13.84
CA GLY A 272 14.24 4.98 14.10
C GLY A 272 14.90 3.63 13.81
N VAL A 273 14.33 2.82 12.90
CA VAL A 273 14.84 1.49 12.53
C VAL A 273 15.21 1.42 11.06
N ARG A 274 16.04 0.45 10.68
CA ARG A 274 16.36 0.19 9.27
C ARG A 274 15.14 -0.42 8.55
N PRO A 275 14.85 -0.02 7.30
CA PRO A 275 13.77 -0.62 6.54
C PRO A 275 14.07 -2.09 6.21
N PRO A 276 13.04 -2.96 6.13
CA PRO A 276 13.22 -4.37 5.80
C PRO A 276 13.74 -4.58 4.37
N ARG A 277 14.29 -5.76 4.11
CA ARG A 277 14.58 -6.24 2.76
C ARG A 277 13.25 -6.64 2.11
N LEU A 278 13.01 -6.23 0.87
CA LEU A 278 11.71 -6.39 0.21
C LEU A 278 11.84 -7.26 -1.03
N ASP A 279 10.95 -8.23 -1.17
CA ASP A 279 10.80 -9.02 -2.38
C ASP A 279 9.35 -8.97 -2.85
N LEU A 280 9.12 -8.17 -3.90
CA LEU A 280 7.83 -7.69 -4.32
C LEU A 280 7.49 -8.31 -5.67
N VAL A 281 6.43 -9.10 -5.74
CA VAL A 281 5.97 -9.74 -6.98
C VAL A 281 4.56 -9.28 -7.37
N SER A 282 4.42 -8.82 -8.61
CA SER A 282 3.11 -8.64 -9.26
C SER A 282 2.69 -9.98 -9.87
N LEU A 283 1.59 -10.53 -9.40
CA LEU A 283 0.94 -11.72 -9.95
C LEU A 283 -0.26 -11.28 -10.77
N ASP A 284 -0.24 -11.52 -12.07
CA ASP A 284 -1.29 -11.09 -13.00
C ASP A 284 -1.42 -12.06 -14.17
N LEU A 285 -2.56 -12.04 -14.87
CA LEU A 285 -2.78 -12.85 -16.07
C LEU A 285 -1.88 -12.40 -17.23
N GLN A 286 -1.55 -11.10 -17.31
CA GLN A 286 -1.05 -10.51 -18.54
C GLN A 286 0.46 -10.18 -18.50
N PRO A 287 1.35 -10.97 -19.14
CA PRO A 287 2.81 -10.85 -19.00
C PRO A 287 3.40 -9.53 -19.52
N SER A 288 2.68 -8.80 -20.38
CA SER A 288 3.14 -7.48 -20.84
C SER A 288 3.11 -6.36 -19.79
N TRP A 289 2.72 -6.67 -18.54
CA TRP A 289 2.95 -5.79 -17.38
C TRP A 289 4.38 -5.83 -16.83
N ASP A 290 5.14 -6.92 -17.05
CA ASP A 290 6.50 -7.10 -16.48
C ASP A 290 7.46 -5.90 -16.75
N PRO A 291 7.55 -5.33 -17.98
CA PRO A 291 8.43 -4.19 -18.22
C PRO A 291 8.10 -2.96 -17.37
N PHE A 292 6.83 -2.78 -17.01
CA PHE A 292 6.40 -1.65 -16.17
C PHE A 292 6.67 -1.91 -14.69
N VAL A 293 6.47 -3.14 -14.21
CA VAL A 293 6.82 -3.55 -12.84
C VAL A 293 8.32 -3.38 -12.59
N ARG A 294 9.16 -3.77 -13.56
CA ARG A 294 10.63 -3.58 -13.51
C ARG A 294 11.07 -2.12 -13.59
N ALA A 295 10.21 -1.20 -14.03
CA ALA A 295 10.48 0.23 -14.12
C ALA A 295 10.02 1.04 -12.90
N LEU A 296 9.32 0.41 -11.95
CA LEU A 296 8.93 1.04 -10.67
C LEU A 296 10.10 1.49 -9.77
N PRO A 297 11.23 0.76 -9.61
CA PRO A 297 12.30 1.14 -8.70
C PRO A 297 12.79 2.57 -8.93
N GLU A 298 12.88 3.39 -7.90
CA GLU A 298 13.49 4.72 -7.99
C GLU A 298 14.95 4.61 -8.50
N PRO A 299 15.40 5.52 -9.37
CA PRO A 299 16.75 5.42 -9.94
C PRO A 299 17.79 5.67 -8.83
N MET A 300 18.77 4.77 -8.74
CA MET A 300 19.96 4.95 -7.91
C MET A 300 20.85 6.04 -8.54
N GLY A 301 20.59 7.31 -8.25
CA GLY A 301 21.34 8.42 -8.85
C GLY A 301 20.71 9.80 -8.69
N GLY A 302 21.04 10.45 -7.58
CA GLY A 302 21.03 11.91 -7.43
C GLY A 302 22.32 12.29 -6.71
N GLU A 303 22.90 13.47 -6.98
CA GLU A 303 24.32 13.84 -6.74
C GLU A 303 24.81 13.89 -5.27
N SER A 304 24.05 13.34 -4.31
CA SER A 304 24.50 13.12 -2.94
C SER A 304 24.86 11.65 -2.73
N GLU A 305 26.12 11.32 -3.01
CA GLU A 305 26.76 10.07 -2.54
C GLU A 305 26.93 10.12 -1.01
N SER A 306 25.82 9.97 -0.30
CA SER A 306 25.80 9.67 1.13
C SER A 306 25.48 8.20 1.34
N GLU A 307 25.92 7.63 2.47
CA GLU A 307 25.82 6.20 2.79
C GLU A 307 24.38 5.64 2.77
N HIS A 308 23.37 6.50 2.71
CA HIS A 308 21.96 6.16 2.59
C HIS A 308 21.57 5.67 1.17
N ALA A 309 22.35 5.97 0.13
CA ALA A 309 22.09 5.52 -1.24
C ALA A 309 22.12 3.99 -1.39
N MET A 310 22.88 3.29 -0.55
CA MET A 310 22.97 1.83 -0.52
C MET A 310 21.66 1.14 -0.06
N GLU A 311 20.73 1.85 0.56
CA GLU A 311 19.53 1.22 1.13
C GLU A 311 18.46 0.85 0.09
N GLY A 312 18.57 1.35 -1.14
CA GLY A 312 17.69 0.96 -2.26
C GLY A 312 17.96 -0.44 -2.84
N ALA A 313 19.16 -1.00 -2.62
CA ALA A 313 19.63 -2.22 -3.28
C ALA A 313 18.90 -3.51 -2.84
N ASP A 314 18.23 -3.50 -1.70
CA ASP A 314 17.59 -4.67 -1.07
C ASP A 314 16.06 -4.74 -1.35
N THR A 315 15.58 -4.08 -2.43
CA THR A 315 14.18 -4.14 -2.88
C THR A 315 14.09 -4.74 -4.28
N THR A 316 13.64 -5.99 -4.41
CA THR A 316 13.40 -6.62 -5.72
C THR A 316 11.95 -6.42 -6.17
N TYR A 317 11.76 -6.04 -7.44
CA TYR A 317 10.47 -6.00 -8.11
C TYR A 317 10.45 -7.06 -9.22
N ARG A 318 9.42 -7.91 -9.22
CA ARG A 318 9.28 -9.04 -10.14
C ARG A 318 7.85 -9.13 -10.66
N PHE A 319 7.70 -9.74 -11.83
CA PHE A 319 6.41 -10.20 -12.33
C PHE A 319 6.43 -11.73 -12.40
N ALA A 320 5.29 -12.37 -12.15
CA ALA A 320 5.05 -13.74 -12.58
C ALA A 320 3.61 -13.88 -13.10
N GLN A 321 3.43 -14.63 -14.19
CA GLN A 321 2.11 -14.87 -14.75
C GLN A 321 1.36 -15.83 -13.83
N TRP A 322 0.16 -15.44 -13.37
CA TRP A 322 -0.63 -16.26 -12.46
C TRP A 322 -2.12 -15.97 -12.59
N ASP A 323 -2.92 -17.04 -12.59
CA ASP A 323 -4.37 -17.01 -12.52
C ASP A 323 -4.83 -17.61 -11.19
N ILE A 324 -5.67 -16.88 -10.46
CA ILE A 324 -6.35 -17.35 -9.24
C ILE A 324 -7.22 -18.60 -9.50
N LYS A 325 -7.56 -18.90 -10.77
CA LYS A 325 -8.39 -20.04 -11.18
C LYS A 325 -7.59 -21.20 -11.81
N ALA A 326 -6.30 -21.06 -12.08
CA ALA A 326 -5.50 -22.10 -12.73
C ALA A 326 -5.04 -23.25 -11.82
N GLY A 327 -5.30 -23.17 -10.50
CA GLY A 327 -4.94 -24.21 -9.53
C GLY A 327 -3.47 -24.23 -9.08
N VAL A 328 -2.58 -23.48 -9.74
CA VAL A 328 -1.21 -23.22 -9.28
C VAL A 328 -1.23 -22.29 -8.07
N GLY A 329 -0.49 -22.64 -7.00
CA GLY A 329 -0.45 -21.85 -5.78
C GLY A 329 0.28 -20.51 -5.98
N ALA A 330 -0.20 -19.42 -5.36
CA ALA A 330 0.44 -18.11 -5.52
C ALA A 330 1.91 -18.10 -5.04
N CYS A 331 2.25 -18.86 -3.99
CA CYS A 331 3.63 -19.01 -3.51
C CYS A 331 4.54 -19.72 -4.54
N GLU A 332 3.99 -20.68 -5.29
CA GLU A 332 4.70 -21.38 -6.36
C GLU A 332 4.98 -20.42 -7.52
N ALA A 333 3.97 -19.68 -7.98
CA ALA A 333 4.13 -18.65 -9.01
C ALA A 333 5.06 -17.50 -8.57
N ALA A 334 5.03 -17.13 -7.28
CA ALA A 334 5.95 -16.16 -6.69
C ALA A 334 7.41 -16.67 -6.60
N GLY A 335 7.64 -17.98 -6.68
CA GLY A 335 8.95 -18.61 -6.49
C GLY A 335 9.47 -18.55 -5.05
N SER A 336 8.62 -18.22 -4.07
CA SER A 336 8.99 -18.08 -2.67
C SER A 336 7.77 -18.19 -1.75
N ALA A 337 8.01 -18.40 -0.44
CA ALA A 337 7.01 -18.10 0.57
C ALA A 337 6.57 -16.61 0.46
N ILE A 338 5.31 -16.35 0.80
CA ILE A 338 4.69 -15.02 0.80
C ILE A 338 4.29 -14.69 2.24
N ASP A 339 4.72 -13.54 2.74
CA ASP A 339 4.33 -13.06 4.07
C ASP A 339 2.99 -12.29 4.03
N LEU A 340 2.80 -11.48 2.99
CA LEU A 340 1.65 -10.60 2.81
C LEU A 340 1.13 -10.66 1.37
N CYS A 341 -0.19 -10.68 1.19
CA CYS A 341 -0.82 -10.48 -0.10
C CYS A 341 -1.47 -9.09 -0.19
N LEU A 342 -1.45 -8.49 -1.37
CA LEU A 342 -2.18 -7.27 -1.71
C LEU A 342 -3.27 -7.60 -2.73
N ILE A 343 -4.42 -6.94 -2.61
CA ILE A 343 -5.49 -6.98 -3.61
C ILE A 343 -5.94 -5.54 -3.86
N SER A 344 -5.90 -5.06 -5.11
CA SER A 344 -6.26 -3.67 -5.44
C SER A 344 -7.18 -3.59 -6.67
N ASN A 345 -8.48 -3.46 -6.42
CA ASN A 345 -9.56 -3.42 -7.42
C ASN A 345 -9.64 -4.69 -8.29
N VAL A 346 -9.67 -5.86 -7.66
CA VAL A 346 -9.67 -7.19 -8.32
C VAL A 346 -10.85 -8.06 -7.86
N LEU A 347 -11.33 -7.92 -6.62
CA LEU A 347 -12.46 -8.72 -6.11
C LEU A 347 -13.74 -8.50 -6.93
N VAL A 348 -13.91 -7.32 -7.52
CA VAL A 348 -14.98 -7.03 -8.50
C VAL A 348 -15.03 -8.01 -9.69
N TYR A 349 -13.95 -8.75 -9.97
CA TYR A 349 -13.87 -9.79 -11.01
C TYR A 349 -13.81 -11.22 -10.45
N CYS A 350 -13.20 -11.41 -9.27
CA CYS A 350 -12.99 -12.74 -8.66
C CYS A 350 -13.82 -12.98 -7.38
N THR A 351 -15.01 -12.39 -7.26
CA THR A 351 -15.93 -12.72 -6.14
C THR A 351 -16.73 -13.99 -6.45
N ASP A 352 -16.05 -15.13 -6.32
CA ASP A 352 -16.61 -16.48 -6.44
C ASP A 352 -16.02 -17.46 -5.41
N GLU A 353 -16.69 -18.60 -5.21
CA GLU A 353 -16.30 -19.61 -4.21
C GLU A 353 -14.90 -20.23 -4.43
N PRO A 354 -14.43 -20.49 -5.68
CA PRO A 354 -13.05 -20.89 -5.94
C PRO A 354 -12.03 -19.84 -5.49
N SER A 355 -12.25 -18.57 -5.82
CA SER A 355 -11.35 -17.48 -5.42
C SER A 355 -11.34 -17.30 -3.89
N ALA A 356 -12.51 -17.39 -3.24
CA ALA A 356 -12.61 -17.36 -1.78
C ALA A 356 -11.85 -18.52 -1.10
N HIS A 357 -11.85 -19.71 -1.72
CA HIS A 357 -11.04 -20.84 -1.27
C HIS A 357 -9.54 -20.54 -1.40
N VAL A 358 -9.06 -20.03 -2.53
CA VAL A 358 -7.64 -19.66 -2.71
C VAL A 358 -7.19 -18.61 -1.68
N LEU A 359 -7.98 -17.57 -1.43
CA LEU A 359 -7.65 -16.56 -0.41
C LEU A 359 -7.57 -17.16 1.00
N THR A 360 -8.44 -18.11 1.33
CA THR A 360 -8.39 -18.85 2.62
C THR A 360 -7.14 -19.73 2.69
N SER A 361 -6.85 -20.50 1.64
CA SER A 361 -5.70 -21.40 1.58
C SER A 361 -4.36 -20.67 1.66
N LEU A 362 -4.27 -19.43 1.15
CA LEU A 362 -3.09 -18.57 1.33
C LEU A 362 -2.83 -18.25 2.81
N LEU A 363 -3.87 -17.84 3.54
CA LEU A 363 -3.78 -17.56 4.98
C LEU A 363 -3.41 -18.84 5.77
N GLN A 364 -3.99 -19.99 5.41
CA GLN A 364 -3.65 -21.29 6.01
C GLN A 364 -2.22 -21.75 5.68
N SER A 365 -1.64 -21.29 4.58
CA SER A 365 -0.27 -21.61 4.14
C SER A 365 0.80 -20.70 4.75
N GLY A 366 0.42 -19.80 5.68
CA GLY A 366 1.36 -18.93 6.41
C GLY A 366 1.37 -17.46 5.97
N VAL A 367 0.55 -17.05 5.00
CA VAL A 367 0.35 -15.61 4.71
C VAL A 367 -0.29 -14.96 5.93
N ARG A 368 0.38 -13.94 6.48
CA ARG A 368 0.02 -13.30 7.75
C ARG A 368 -1.18 -12.37 7.63
N ALA A 369 -1.35 -11.73 6.47
CA ALA A 369 -2.51 -10.91 6.14
C ALA A 369 -2.67 -10.74 4.62
N ILE A 370 -3.92 -10.57 4.19
CA ILE A 370 -4.26 -10.08 2.86
C ILE A 370 -4.85 -8.67 3.01
N LEU A 371 -4.17 -7.68 2.44
CA LEU A 371 -4.55 -6.27 2.50
C LEU A 371 -5.36 -5.95 1.25
N VAL A 372 -6.62 -5.54 1.42
CA VAL A 372 -7.58 -5.35 0.32
C VAL A 372 -7.94 -3.88 0.18
N ASN A 373 -7.80 -3.35 -1.04
CA ASN A 373 -8.28 -2.04 -1.47
C ASN A 373 -9.25 -2.20 -2.66
N GLU A 374 -10.48 -1.74 -2.51
CA GLU A 374 -11.54 -1.87 -3.52
C GLU A 374 -12.34 -0.57 -3.63
N ARG A 375 -13.13 -0.41 -4.71
CA ARG A 375 -14.00 0.77 -4.89
C ARG A 375 -15.49 0.54 -4.64
N ASN A 376 -15.96 -0.70 -4.56
CA ASN A 376 -17.36 -0.97 -4.19
C ASN A 376 -17.51 -0.96 -2.67
N GLY A 377 -18.54 -0.27 -2.16
CA GLY A 377 -18.79 -0.10 -0.72
C GLY A 377 -19.16 -1.38 0.03
N GLU A 378 -19.71 -2.39 -0.66
CA GLU A 378 -19.96 -3.72 -0.08
C GLU A 378 -19.22 -4.79 -0.89
N GLN A 379 -18.58 -5.72 -0.18
CA GLN A 379 -17.78 -6.80 -0.78
C GLN A 379 -18.36 -8.16 -0.41
N ARG A 380 -19.05 -8.84 -1.35
CA ARG A 380 -19.63 -10.17 -1.08
C ARG A 380 -18.57 -11.21 -0.69
N MET A 381 -17.32 -11.01 -1.12
CA MET A 381 -16.16 -11.83 -0.73
C MET A 381 -16.02 -11.92 0.80
N VAL A 382 -16.33 -10.86 1.56
CA VAL A 382 -16.29 -10.84 3.03
C VAL A 382 -17.08 -12.01 3.62
N GLY A 383 -18.34 -12.17 3.19
CA GLY A 383 -19.19 -13.27 3.66
C GLY A 383 -18.75 -14.65 3.15
N MET A 384 -18.00 -14.73 2.05
CA MET A 384 -17.46 -15.99 1.52
C MET A 384 -16.23 -16.46 2.32
N VAL A 385 -15.32 -15.55 2.69
CA VAL A 385 -14.13 -15.88 3.48
C VAL A 385 -14.45 -16.07 4.96
N GLN A 386 -15.37 -15.28 5.53
CA GLN A 386 -15.81 -15.45 6.94
C GLN A 386 -16.43 -16.82 7.21
N LYS A 387 -17.18 -17.38 6.25
CA LYS A 387 -17.71 -18.76 6.32
C LYS A 387 -16.62 -19.84 6.36
N ARG A 388 -15.36 -19.48 6.09
CA ARG A 388 -14.18 -20.34 6.05
C ARG A 388 -13.19 -20.01 7.19
N GLY A 389 -13.67 -19.39 8.27
CA GLY A 389 -12.86 -19.05 9.45
C GLY A 389 -11.99 -17.78 9.33
N VAL A 390 -11.92 -17.16 8.14
CA VAL A 390 -11.10 -15.95 7.92
C VAL A 390 -11.63 -14.78 8.75
N VAL A 391 -10.74 -14.19 9.55
CA VAL A 391 -11.04 -13.01 10.35
C VAL A 391 -10.96 -11.78 9.43
N VAL A 392 -12.07 -11.04 9.30
CA VAL A 392 -12.14 -9.84 8.47
C VAL A 392 -12.18 -8.59 9.35
N CYS A 393 -11.14 -7.78 9.28
CA CYS A 393 -11.13 -6.43 9.84
C CYS A 393 -11.55 -5.42 8.79
N LYS A 394 -12.42 -4.47 9.16
CA LYS A 394 -12.78 -3.32 8.32
C LYS A 394 -12.02 -2.09 8.79
N LEU A 395 -11.33 -1.41 7.88
CA LEU A 395 -10.42 -0.32 8.23
C LEU A 395 -11.07 1.07 8.13
N LEU A 396 -12.23 1.17 7.50
CA LEU A 396 -12.98 2.41 7.33
C LEU A 396 -14.11 2.50 8.36
N ASP A 397 -14.53 3.72 8.70
CA ASP A 397 -15.58 3.95 9.69
C ASP A 397 -16.93 3.38 9.24
N GLN A 398 -17.42 2.38 9.97
CA GLN A 398 -18.71 1.74 9.75
C GLN A 398 -19.87 2.45 10.46
N SER A 399 -19.60 3.54 11.19
CA SER A 399 -20.62 4.31 11.93
C SER A 399 -21.14 5.54 11.20
N SER A 400 -20.63 5.82 10.00
CA SER A 400 -21.15 6.88 9.13
C SER A 400 -22.57 6.57 8.63
N ALA A 401 -23.32 7.62 8.24
CA ALA A 401 -24.69 7.47 7.73
C ALA A 401 -24.81 6.54 6.50
N ALA A 402 -23.71 6.39 5.76
CA ALA A 402 -23.55 5.50 4.61
C ALA A 402 -23.60 4.00 4.95
N GLY A 403 -23.44 3.65 6.23
CA GLY A 403 -23.41 2.27 6.69
C GLY A 403 -22.08 1.56 6.36
N ARG A 404 -22.17 0.42 5.68
CA ARG A 404 -21.03 -0.47 5.44
C ARG A 404 -20.07 0.11 4.41
N ASP A 405 -18.79 0.15 4.78
CA ASP A 405 -17.72 0.51 3.85
C ASP A 405 -16.61 -0.57 3.89
N ASP A 406 -16.72 -1.51 2.95
CA ASP A 406 -15.82 -2.65 2.76
C ASP A 406 -14.65 -2.33 1.80
N ARG A 407 -14.40 -1.05 1.49
CA ARG A 407 -13.38 -0.66 0.51
C ARG A 407 -11.95 -0.84 0.97
N GLN A 408 -11.71 -0.86 2.29
CA GLN A 408 -10.40 -1.21 2.85
C GLN A 408 -10.56 -2.23 3.97
N LEU A 409 -9.94 -3.40 3.79
CA LEU A 409 -10.09 -4.56 4.66
C LEU A 409 -8.74 -5.22 4.92
N LEU A 410 -8.66 -5.93 6.03
CA LEU A 410 -7.67 -6.99 6.24
C LEU A 410 -8.40 -8.32 6.29
N PHE A 411 -7.92 -9.31 5.56
CA PHE A 411 -8.22 -10.71 5.82
C PHE A 411 -7.05 -11.31 6.59
N LEU A 412 -7.35 -11.92 7.73
CA LEU A 412 -6.39 -12.46 8.70
C LEU A 412 -6.67 -13.95 8.93
N PRO A 413 -5.65 -14.76 9.32
CA PRO A 413 -5.84 -16.17 9.59
C PRO A 413 -6.92 -16.46 10.64
N GLU A 414 -7.53 -17.64 10.57
CA GLU A 414 -8.47 -18.11 11.59
C GLU A 414 -7.82 -18.12 12.98
N GLY A 415 -8.60 -17.77 14.01
CA GLY A 415 -8.10 -17.64 15.38
C GLY A 415 -7.28 -16.39 15.67
N THR A 416 -6.97 -15.55 14.68
CA THR A 416 -6.35 -14.24 14.93
C THR A 416 -7.29 -13.38 15.78
N PRO A 417 -6.84 -12.83 16.93
CA PRO A 417 -7.65 -11.90 17.71
C PRO A 417 -8.11 -10.73 16.85
N ALA A 418 -9.38 -10.33 16.97
CA ALA A 418 -9.89 -9.18 16.24
C ALA A 418 -9.05 -7.95 16.62
N PRO A 419 -8.37 -7.28 15.67
CA PRO A 419 -7.57 -6.11 15.97
C PRO A 419 -8.49 -4.97 16.48
N PRO A 420 -7.95 -4.03 17.26
CA PRO A 420 -8.72 -2.89 17.74
C PRO A 420 -9.26 -2.06 16.55
N PRO A 421 -10.32 -1.24 16.75
CA PRO A 421 -10.74 -0.28 15.75
C PRO A 421 -9.59 0.65 15.35
N VAL A 422 -9.52 1.01 14.06
CA VAL A 422 -8.57 2.01 13.57
C VAL A 422 -8.83 3.35 14.30
N PRO A 423 -7.80 4.05 14.81
CA PRO A 423 -7.96 5.34 15.47
C PRO A 423 -8.69 6.35 14.57
N ARG A 424 -9.69 7.05 15.12
CA ARG A 424 -10.53 8.01 14.38
C ARG A 424 -9.78 9.30 14.01
N ASP A 425 -8.73 9.59 14.75
CA ASP A 425 -7.82 10.73 14.65
C ASP A 425 -6.53 10.41 13.88
N LEU A 426 -6.45 9.23 13.24
CA LEU A 426 -5.33 8.84 12.40
C LEU A 426 -5.14 9.86 11.26
N GLU A 427 -4.03 10.59 11.29
CA GLU A 427 -3.66 11.51 10.22
C GLU A 427 -3.40 10.72 8.92
N HIS A 428 -4.00 11.19 7.82
CA HIS A 428 -3.93 10.53 6.53
C HIS A 428 -3.22 11.42 5.50
N THR A 429 -2.17 10.89 4.88
CA THR A 429 -1.43 11.59 3.83
C THR A 429 -2.28 11.78 2.58
N PHE A 430 -3.12 10.78 2.25
CA PHE A 430 -4.09 10.87 1.16
C PHE A 430 -5.50 10.60 1.69
N PRO A 431 -6.49 11.43 1.34
CA PRO A 431 -7.88 11.15 1.67
C PRO A 431 -8.34 9.85 1.02
N ASN A 432 -9.16 9.07 1.73
CA ASN A 432 -9.90 8.01 1.07
C ASN A 432 -10.88 8.62 0.06
N VAL A 433 -11.21 7.88 -1.00
CA VAL A 433 -12.23 8.32 -1.97
C VAL A 433 -13.57 8.50 -1.24
N PRO A 434 -14.26 9.65 -1.35
CA PRO A 434 -15.57 9.82 -0.72
C PRO A 434 -16.56 8.76 -1.23
N TYR A 435 -17.29 8.14 -0.32
CA TYR A 435 -18.46 7.33 -0.67
C TYR A 435 -19.58 8.25 -1.21
N GLU A 436 -20.52 7.71 -2.00
CA GLU A 436 -21.43 8.53 -2.82
C GLU A 436 -22.38 9.46 -2.04
N GLU A 437 -22.48 9.33 -0.72
CA GLU A 437 -23.31 10.21 0.11
C GLU A 437 -22.83 11.66 0.16
N ALA A 438 -21.54 11.93 -0.05
CA ALA A 438 -21.05 13.31 -0.21
C ALA A 438 -21.66 14.03 -1.45
N LYS A 439 -22.33 13.29 -2.35
CA LYS A 439 -23.10 13.83 -3.49
C LYS A 439 -24.58 14.08 -3.15
N LYS A 440 -25.04 13.78 -1.93
CA LYS A 440 -26.43 13.94 -1.45
C LYS A 440 -26.50 14.73 -0.12
N GLY A 441 -26.05 15.98 -0.14
CA GLY A 441 -26.34 16.94 0.94
C GLY A 441 -25.13 17.59 1.59
N SER A 442 -24.66 18.66 0.95
CA SER A 442 -24.08 19.85 1.61
C SER A 442 -24.29 21.06 0.71
#